data_AF-A0A971RJQ0-F1
#
_entry.id   AF-A0A971RJQ0-F1
#
_cell.length_a   1.000
_cell.length_b   1.000
_cell.length_c   1.000
_cell.angle_alpha   90.00
_cell.angle_beta   90.00
_cell.angle_gamma   90.00
#
_symmetry.space_group_name_H-M   'P 1'
#
loop_
_entity.id
_entity.type
_entity.pdbx_description
1 polymer ?
#
loop_
_entity_poly.entity_id
_entity_poly.type
_entity_poly.pdbx_seq_one_letter_code
_entity_poly.pdbx_strand_id
1 'polypeptide(L)'
;MRNSIFAKIMASFLVVLILIVAQGVIAYIGGEINSQKEREIHEAHSLETFMLQKEIDHHLWMIRLYDMFIGGPIPEITSHKECSLGSWYYATEPEEHFQTPFANLEEPHKRLHESGKRVVEAYKLGEREKAEEIFRAEVIPAVTAVRSNLQEIQELEAVYVKSLEQEMDILDATIQKVTILGMILCFLVATILAFILTRAIANPLKKMVKASELIAAGNLTAKADINRKDEIGQLANAFNYMVQSL
;
A
#
# COMPACT_ATOMS: atom_id res chain seq x y z
N MET A 1 -22.99 -43.64 -4.47
CA MET A 1 -22.63 -42.28 -3.99
C MET A 1 -23.33 -41.12 -4.71
N ARG A 2 -23.71 -41.21 -6.00
CA ARG A 2 -24.21 -40.08 -6.83
C ARG A 2 -25.43 -39.31 -6.30
N ASN A 3 -26.18 -39.85 -5.32
CA ASN A 3 -27.39 -39.22 -4.77
C ASN A 3 -27.31 -38.86 -3.26
N SER A 4 -26.16 -39.06 -2.60
CA SER A 4 -26.06 -38.85 -1.15
C SER A 4 -26.30 -37.38 -0.75
N ILE A 5 -27.15 -37.15 0.24
CA ILE A 5 -27.38 -35.82 0.83
C ILE A 5 -26.15 -35.33 1.56
N PHE A 6 -25.47 -36.21 2.29
CA PHE A 6 -24.23 -35.87 3.00
C PHE A 6 -23.17 -35.35 2.02
N ALA A 7 -23.00 -36.03 0.87
CA ALA A 7 -22.09 -35.57 -0.17
C ALA A 7 -22.47 -34.18 -0.73
N LYS A 8 -23.77 -33.87 -0.87
CA LYS A 8 -24.25 -32.55 -1.33
C LYS A 8 -23.99 -31.45 -0.30
N ILE A 9 -24.22 -31.74 0.98
CA ILE A 9 -23.91 -30.82 2.09
C ILE A 9 -22.40 -30.51 2.08
N MET A 10 -21.57 -31.55 2.07
CA MET A 10 -20.11 -31.37 2.07
C MET A 10 -19.62 -30.58 0.86
N ALA A 11 -20.16 -30.87 -0.33
CA ALA A 11 -19.83 -30.10 -1.54
C ALA A 11 -20.23 -28.63 -1.40
N SER A 12 -21.41 -28.33 -0.84
CA SER A 12 -21.88 -26.95 -0.65
C SER A 12 -20.99 -26.15 0.31
N PHE A 13 -20.59 -26.74 1.44
CA PHE A 13 -19.66 -26.11 2.38
C PHE A 13 -18.27 -25.91 1.77
N LEU A 14 -17.78 -26.88 1.00
CA LEU A 14 -16.49 -26.78 0.33
C LEU A 14 -16.48 -25.63 -0.69
N VAL A 15 -17.55 -25.45 -1.46
CA VAL A 15 -17.68 -24.32 -2.41
C VAL A 15 -17.62 -22.98 -1.68
N VAL A 16 -18.38 -22.82 -0.58
CA VAL A 16 -18.37 -21.58 0.20
C VAL A 16 -16.99 -21.33 0.81
N LEU A 17 -16.34 -22.36 1.35
CA LEU A 17 -15.01 -22.25 1.93
C LEU A 17 -13.97 -21.82 0.89
N ILE A 18 -13.98 -22.42 -0.30
CA ILE A 18 -13.08 -22.05 -1.40
C ILE A 18 -13.28 -20.57 -1.78
N LEU A 19 -14.53 -20.11 -1.85
CA LEU A 19 -14.84 -18.72 -2.19
C LEU A 19 -14.34 -17.74 -1.11
N ILE A 20 -14.52 -18.09 0.17
CA ILE A 20 -14.01 -17.28 1.30
C ILE A 20 -12.49 -17.22 1.27
N VAL A 21 -11.82 -18.36 1.08
CA VAL A 21 -10.35 -18.41 1.00
C VAL A 21 -9.84 -17.61 -0.19
N ALA A 22 -10.48 -17.75 -1.37
CA ALA A 22 -10.13 -16.97 -2.55
C ALA A 22 -10.28 -15.46 -2.31
N GLN A 23 -11.36 -15.03 -1.63
CA GLN A 23 -11.52 -13.63 -1.22
C GLN A 23 -10.44 -13.18 -0.24
N GLY A 24 -10.10 -13.99 0.76
CA GLY A 24 -9.02 -13.71 1.69
C GLY A 24 -7.66 -13.55 1.00
N VAL A 25 -7.36 -14.41 0.02
CA VAL A 25 -6.12 -14.33 -0.77
C VAL A 25 -6.09 -13.06 -1.62
N ILE A 26 -7.20 -12.70 -2.28
CA ILE A 26 -7.29 -11.47 -3.07
C ILE A 26 -7.07 -10.24 -2.18
N ALA A 27 -7.73 -10.19 -1.02
CA ALA A 27 -7.57 -9.09 -0.07
C ALA A 27 -6.15 -9.00 0.48
N TYR A 28 -5.53 -10.14 0.81
CA TYR A 28 -4.14 -10.20 1.29
C TYR A 28 -3.16 -9.69 0.24
N ILE A 29 -3.23 -10.21 -0.99
CA ILE A 29 -2.37 -9.78 -2.10
C ILE A 29 -2.57 -8.28 -2.38
N GLY A 30 -3.82 -7.82 -2.42
CA GLY A 30 -4.11 -6.40 -2.61
C GLY A 30 -3.51 -5.52 -1.51
N GLY A 31 -3.63 -5.94 -0.25
CA GLY A 31 -3.04 -5.22 0.88
C GLY A 31 -1.51 -5.20 0.87
N GLU A 32 -0.87 -6.30 0.48
CA GLU A 32 0.60 -6.36 0.38
C GLU A 32 1.11 -5.38 -0.68
N ILE A 33 0.49 -5.37 -1.87
CA ILE A 33 0.85 -4.45 -2.95
C ILE A 33 0.66 -2.99 -2.51
N ASN A 34 -0.46 -2.68 -1.85
CA ASN A 34 -0.69 -1.33 -1.35
C ASN A 34 0.36 -0.91 -0.31
N SER A 35 0.69 -1.81 0.63
CA SER A 35 1.72 -1.54 1.64
C SER A 35 3.10 -1.28 1.03
N GLN A 36 3.41 -1.92 -0.11
CA GLN A 36 4.68 -1.71 -0.81
C GLN A 36 4.71 -0.32 -1.46
N LYS A 37 3.64 0.06 -2.18
CA LYS A 37 3.52 1.40 -2.78
C LYS A 37 3.53 2.52 -1.73
N GLU A 38 2.87 2.33 -0.58
CA GLU A 38 2.91 3.27 0.54
C GLU A 38 4.35 3.49 1.06
N ARG A 39 5.17 2.42 1.11
CA ARG A 39 6.58 2.55 1.51
C ARG A 39 7.39 3.36 0.49
N GLU A 40 7.21 3.09 -0.80
CA GLU A 40 7.87 3.84 -1.88
C GLU A 40 7.51 5.34 -1.83
N ILE A 41 6.23 5.67 -1.65
CA ILE A 41 5.77 7.07 -1.48
C ILE A 41 6.38 7.72 -0.23
N HIS A 42 6.42 7.00 0.89
CA HIS A 42 7.00 7.52 2.13
C HIS A 42 8.51 7.78 1.99
N GLU A 43 9.25 6.88 1.34
CA GLU A 43 10.67 7.07 1.06
C GLU A 43 10.91 8.32 0.20
N ALA A 44 10.12 8.53 -0.84
CA ALA A 44 10.21 9.72 -1.69
C ALA A 44 9.90 11.04 -0.94
N HIS A 45 8.88 11.07 -0.08
CA HIS A 45 8.62 12.24 0.78
C HIS A 45 9.74 12.50 1.80
N SER A 46 10.43 11.45 2.25
CA SER A 46 11.60 11.61 3.13
C SER A 46 12.75 12.29 2.38
N LEU A 47 12.94 11.97 1.10
CA LEU A 47 13.92 12.63 0.23
C LEU A 47 13.55 14.11 0.02
N GLU A 48 12.28 14.42 -0.28
CA GLU A 48 11.80 15.80 -0.42
C GLU A 48 12.12 16.64 0.83
N THR A 49 11.78 16.13 2.01
CA THR A 49 12.06 16.79 3.30
C THR A 49 13.57 16.98 3.52
N PHE A 50 14.36 15.96 3.17
CA PHE A 50 15.81 16.03 3.25
C PHE A 50 16.37 17.14 2.34
N MET A 51 15.91 17.24 1.10
CA MET A 51 16.36 18.25 0.13
C MET A 51 16.06 19.67 0.61
N LEU A 52 14.85 19.90 1.13
CA LEU A 52 14.47 21.18 1.73
C LEU A 52 15.40 21.56 2.89
N GLN A 53 15.75 20.59 3.74
CA GLN A 53 16.70 20.82 4.83
C GLN A 53 18.09 21.18 4.30
N LYS A 54 18.57 20.53 3.22
CA LYS A 54 19.87 20.88 2.62
C LYS A 54 19.88 22.28 2.02
N GLU A 55 18.80 22.72 1.40
CA GLU A 55 18.68 24.10 0.91
C GLU A 55 18.78 25.11 2.08
N ILE A 56 18.09 24.83 3.18
CA ILE A 56 18.17 25.63 4.41
C ILE A 56 19.60 25.65 4.98
N ASP A 57 20.27 24.49 5.07
CA ASP A 57 21.62 24.37 5.61
C ASP A 57 22.63 25.25 4.84
N HIS A 58 22.54 25.28 3.51
CA HIS A 58 23.40 26.11 2.67
C HIS A 58 23.06 27.60 2.76
N HIS A 59 21.78 27.97 2.88
CA HIS A 59 21.39 29.35 3.15
C HIS A 59 21.92 29.84 4.50
N LEU A 60 21.79 29.04 5.55
CA LEU A 60 22.35 29.36 6.87
C LEU A 60 23.88 29.44 6.83
N TRP A 61 24.54 28.58 6.04
CA TRP A 61 25.99 28.65 5.83
C TRP A 61 26.41 29.96 5.16
N MET A 62 25.70 30.40 4.12
CA MET A 62 25.94 31.68 3.46
C MET A 62 25.72 32.86 4.42
N ILE A 63 24.68 32.81 5.25
CA ILE A 63 24.42 33.83 6.28
C ILE A 63 25.58 33.92 7.27
N ARG A 64 26.13 32.79 7.75
CA ARG A 64 27.31 32.78 8.64
C ARG A 64 28.54 33.38 7.98
N LEU A 65 28.74 33.12 6.68
CA LEU A 65 29.85 33.71 5.93
C LEU A 65 29.69 35.23 5.81
N TYR A 66 28.46 35.72 5.64
CA TYR A 66 28.18 37.15 5.60
C TYR A 66 28.30 37.82 6.99
N ASP A 67 27.87 37.14 8.06
CA ASP A 67 27.94 37.63 9.44
C ASP A 67 29.37 38.00 9.88
N MET A 68 30.37 37.26 9.38
CA MET A 68 31.80 37.58 9.56
C MET A 68 32.15 39.01 9.12
N PHE A 69 31.54 39.53 8.04
CA PHE A 69 31.82 40.89 7.56
C PHE A 69 31.29 41.99 8.50
N ILE A 70 30.34 41.68 9.37
CA ILE A 70 29.75 42.64 10.31
C ILE A 70 30.23 42.45 11.76
N GLY A 71 31.29 41.66 11.95
CA GLY A 71 31.92 41.44 13.26
C GLY A 71 31.53 40.13 13.95
N GLY A 72 30.79 39.26 13.26
CA GLY A 72 30.53 37.89 13.69
C GLY A 72 31.78 37.00 13.70
N PRO A 73 31.68 35.79 14.26
CA PRO A 73 32.80 34.83 14.28
C PRO A 73 33.16 34.36 12.87
N ILE A 74 34.44 34.08 12.63
CA ILE A 74 34.91 33.48 11.38
C ILE A 74 34.42 32.03 11.32
N PRO A 75 33.60 31.64 10.33
CA PRO A 75 33.08 30.27 10.23
C PRO A 75 34.18 29.30 9.80
N GLU A 76 34.09 28.07 10.29
CA GLU A 76 34.87 26.95 9.78
C GLU A 76 34.23 26.42 8.48
N ILE A 77 35.06 26.24 7.44
CA ILE A 77 34.61 25.74 6.13
C ILE A 77 35.16 24.33 5.92
N THR A 78 34.30 23.33 6.10
CA THR A 78 34.61 21.92 5.86
C THR A 78 34.71 21.60 4.36
N SER A 79 35.17 20.39 4.03
CA SER A 79 35.15 19.90 2.65
C SER A 79 33.71 19.74 2.14
N HIS A 80 33.48 19.95 0.84
CA HIS A 80 32.19 19.65 0.21
C HIS A 80 31.82 18.18 0.35
N LYS A 81 32.79 17.27 0.54
CA LYS A 81 32.51 15.84 0.76
C LYS A 81 32.10 15.51 2.20
N GLU A 82 32.47 16.36 3.15
CA GLU A 82 32.25 16.15 4.59
C GLU A 82 30.97 16.83 5.08
N CYS A 83 30.38 17.72 4.28
CA CYS A 83 29.08 18.29 4.61
C CYS A 83 27.97 17.25 4.45
N SER A 84 26.82 17.47 5.10
CA SER A 84 25.71 16.52 5.05
C SER A 84 25.18 16.26 3.64
N LEU A 85 25.18 17.28 2.75
CA LEU A 85 24.81 17.11 1.34
C LEU A 85 25.85 16.28 0.59
N GLY A 86 27.15 16.52 0.81
CA GLY A 86 28.22 15.76 0.17
C GLY A 86 28.25 14.31 0.62
N SER A 87 28.09 14.07 1.91
CA SER A 87 28.03 12.72 2.47
C SER A 87 26.91 11.91 1.83
N TRP A 88 25.74 12.54 1.61
CA TRP A 88 24.64 11.94 0.86
C TRP A 88 24.99 11.76 -0.62
N TYR A 89 25.45 12.81 -1.31
CA TYR A 89 25.77 12.78 -2.74
C TYR A 89 26.74 11.65 -3.11
N TYR A 90 27.80 11.43 -2.32
CA TYR A 90 28.78 10.39 -2.59
C TYR A 90 28.38 8.99 -2.10
N ALA A 91 27.31 8.86 -1.32
CA ALA A 91 26.79 7.58 -0.82
C ALA A 91 25.52 7.13 -1.53
N THR A 92 24.89 8.00 -2.32
CA THR A 92 23.60 7.76 -2.96
C THR A 92 23.76 7.47 -4.45
N GLU A 93 23.10 6.41 -4.90
CA GLU A 93 22.84 6.19 -6.33
C GLU A 93 21.55 6.94 -6.71
N PRO A 94 21.56 7.80 -7.73
CA PRO A 94 20.38 8.58 -8.09
C PRO A 94 19.35 7.75 -8.85
N GLU A 95 18.07 8.00 -8.56
CA GLU A 95 16.96 7.45 -9.34
C GLU A 95 16.96 8.01 -10.77
N GLU A 96 16.40 7.23 -11.70
CA GLU A 96 16.41 7.51 -13.14
C GLU A 96 15.89 8.92 -13.48
N HIS A 97 14.80 9.34 -12.84
CA HIS A 97 14.12 10.59 -13.16
C HIS A 97 14.87 11.84 -12.73
N PHE A 98 15.88 11.76 -11.84
CA PHE A 98 16.66 12.94 -11.41
C PHE A 98 18.18 12.79 -11.59
N GLN A 99 18.67 11.79 -12.34
CA GLN A 99 20.11 11.57 -12.54
C GLN A 99 20.86 12.81 -13.06
N THR A 100 20.24 13.56 -13.99
CA THR A 100 20.86 14.74 -14.61
C THR A 100 21.10 15.87 -13.61
N PRO A 101 20.07 16.42 -12.92
CA PRO A 101 20.32 17.47 -11.93
C PRO A 101 21.13 16.98 -10.73
N PHE A 102 21.08 15.68 -10.39
CA PHE A 102 21.99 15.09 -9.41
C PHE A 102 23.44 15.19 -9.85
N ALA A 103 23.79 14.73 -11.06
CA ALA A 103 25.16 14.82 -11.58
C ALA A 103 25.63 16.28 -11.68
N ASN A 104 24.75 17.18 -12.09
CA ASN A 104 25.04 18.61 -12.21
C ASN A 104 25.27 19.33 -10.87
N LEU A 105 24.94 18.69 -9.74
CA LEU A 105 25.11 19.24 -8.40
C LEU A 105 26.59 19.31 -7.97
N GLU A 106 27.43 18.37 -8.40
CA GLU A 106 28.78 18.20 -7.85
C GLU A 106 29.64 19.45 -8.03
N GLU A 107 29.74 19.92 -9.26
CA GLU A 107 30.63 21.03 -9.58
C GLU A 107 30.23 22.38 -8.92
N PRO A 108 28.97 22.85 -8.97
CA PRO A 108 28.58 24.03 -8.21
C PRO A 108 28.73 23.85 -6.69
N HIS A 109 28.49 22.65 -6.15
CA HIS A 109 28.69 22.37 -4.73
C HIS A 109 30.17 22.42 -4.31
N LYS A 110 31.07 21.86 -5.13
CA LYS A 110 32.52 21.96 -4.93
C LYS A 110 32.99 23.41 -4.99
N ARG A 111 32.57 24.17 -6.02
CA ARG A 111 32.91 25.60 -6.16
C ARG A 111 32.42 26.43 -4.98
N LEU A 112 31.25 26.11 -4.42
CA LEU A 112 30.71 26.78 -3.25
C LEU A 112 31.64 26.66 -2.03
N HIS A 113 32.08 25.45 -1.71
CA HIS A 113 33.00 25.24 -0.59
C HIS A 113 34.39 25.85 -0.84
N GLU A 114 34.92 25.75 -2.05
CA GLU A 114 36.23 26.32 -2.41
C GLU A 114 36.23 27.85 -2.37
N SER A 115 35.18 28.49 -2.90
CA SER A 115 35.03 29.95 -2.84
C SER A 115 34.82 30.43 -1.40
N GLY A 116 34.05 29.72 -0.58
CA GLY A 116 33.91 30.01 0.86
C GLY A 116 35.25 30.00 1.61
N LYS A 117 36.13 29.04 1.32
CA LYS A 117 37.49 28.99 1.88
C LYS A 117 38.31 30.21 1.47
N ARG A 118 38.27 30.60 0.19
CA ARG A 118 38.95 31.81 -0.31
C ARG A 118 38.42 33.10 0.33
N VAL A 119 37.11 33.21 0.57
CA VAL A 119 36.51 34.35 1.28
C VAL A 119 37.08 34.45 2.69
N VAL A 120 37.09 33.35 3.44
CA VAL A 120 37.62 33.31 4.81
C VAL A 120 39.11 33.62 4.85
N GLU A 121 39.89 33.11 3.89
CA GLU A 121 41.32 33.38 3.77
C GLU A 121 41.61 34.86 3.49
N ALA A 122 40.96 35.45 2.49
CA ALA A 122 41.10 36.87 2.16
C ALA A 122 40.69 37.77 3.34
N TYR A 123 39.62 37.42 4.06
CA TYR A 123 39.21 38.13 5.26
C TYR A 123 40.27 38.06 6.37
N LYS A 124 40.85 36.89 6.64
CA LYS A 124 41.93 36.71 7.63
C LYS A 124 43.19 37.50 7.30
N LEU A 125 43.47 37.73 6.01
CA LEU A 125 44.58 38.56 5.53
C LEU A 125 44.30 40.06 5.59
N GLY A 126 43.10 40.48 6.01
CA GLY A 126 42.67 41.89 6.03
C GLY A 126 42.23 42.41 4.66
N GLU A 127 42.17 41.56 3.64
CA GLU A 127 41.76 41.90 2.27
C GLU A 127 40.22 41.93 2.14
N ARG A 128 39.56 42.77 2.93
CA ARG A 128 38.08 42.79 3.05
C ARG A 128 37.36 42.98 1.72
N GLU A 129 37.80 43.94 0.91
CA GLU A 129 37.17 44.26 -0.38
C GLU A 129 37.21 43.06 -1.34
N LYS A 130 38.34 42.35 -1.37
CA LYS A 130 38.53 41.13 -2.16
C LYS A 130 37.68 39.98 -1.63
N ALA A 131 37.58 39.81 -0.30
CA ALA A 131 36.71 38.80 0.29
C ALA A 131 35.23 39.04 -0.07
N GLU A 132 34.77 40.30 -0.05
CA GLU A 132 33.42 40.67 -0.47
C GLU A 132 33.20 40.49 -1.98
N GLU A 133 34.22 40.76 -2.81
CA GLU A 133 34.19 40.50 -4.25
C GLU A 133 34.03 39.00 -4.54
N ILE A 134 34.85 38.14 -3.94
CA ILE A 134 34.76 36.68 -4.09
C ILE A 134 33.38 36.19 -3.62
N PHE A 135 32.87 36.71 -2.50
CA PHE A 135 31.53 36.36 -2.01
C PHE A 135 30.44 36.68 -3.04
N ARG A 136 30.45 37.89 -3.61
CA ARG A 136 29.45 38.29 -4.61
C ARG A 136 29.61 37.58 -5.95
N ALA A 137 30.84 37.43 -6.44
CA ALA A 137 31.14 36.94 -7.78
C ALA A 137 31.18 35.41 -7.86
N GLU A 138 31.46 34.70 -6.77
CA GLU A 138 31.65 33.25 -6.77
C GLU A 138 30.69 32.51 -5.82
N VAL A 139 30.57 32.95 -4.57
CA VAL A 139 29.75 32.25 -3.56
C VAL A 139 28.26 32.34 -3.92
N ILE A 140 27.74 33.54 -4.17
CA ILE A 140 26.32 33.74 -4.49
C ILE A 140 25.88 32.93 -5.73
N PRO A 141 26.61 32.99 -6.87
CA PRO A 141 26.28 32.16 -8.03
C PRO A 141 26.38 30.65 -7.74
N ALA A 142 27.37 30.21 -6.96
CA ALA A 142 27.52 28.80 -6.61
C ALA A 142 26.36 28.29 -5.72
N VAL A 143 25.94 29.04 -4.69
CA VAL A 143 24.75 28.72 -3.89
C VAL A 143 23.51 28.65 -4.76
N THR A 144 23.35 29.60 -5.68
CA THR A 144 22.19 29.67 -6.57
C THR A 144 22.14 28.45 -7.51
N ALA A 145 23.29 28.03 -8.04
CA ALA A 145 23.39 26.84 -8.87
C ALA A 145 23.12 25.55 -8.09
N VAL A 146 23.64 25.42 -6.86
CA VAL A 146 23.31 24.28 -5.97
C VAL A 146 21.81 24.23 -5.72
N ARG A 147 21.21 25.35 -5.31
CA ARG A 147 19.78 25.46 -5.05
C ARG A 147 18.94 25.09 -6.27
N SER A 148 19.28 25.61 -7.45
CA SER A 148 18.55 25.32 -8.69
C SER A 148 18.53 23.82 -9.01
N ASN A 149 19.66 23.11 -8.84
CA ASN A 149 19.70 21.67 -9.08
C ASN A 149 18.92 20.90 -8.01
N LEU A 150 19.01 21.29 -6.73
CA LEU A 150 18.21 20.68 -5.66
C LEU A 150 16.70 20.88 -5.89
N GLN A 151 16.29 22.05 -6.35
CA GLN A 151 14.90 22.33 -6.72
C GLN A 151 14.44 21.51 -7.92
N GLU A 152 15.29 21.36 -8.94
CA GLU A 152 14.97 20.50 -10.08
C GLU A 152 14.81 19.03 -9.66
N ILE A 153 15.67 18.52 -8.75
CA ILE A 153 15.50 17.19 -8.14
C ILE A 153 14.16 17.11 -7.39
N GLN A 154 13.84 18.10 -6.55
CA GLN A 154 12.57 18.12 -5.81
C GLN A 154 11.34 18.14 -6.74
N GLU A 155 11.38 18.91 -7.83
CA GLU A 155 10.29 18.99 -8.80
C GLU A 155 10.09 17.65 -9.54
N LEU A 156 11.18 17.02 -9.96
CA LEU A 156 11.14 15.72 -10.63
C LEU A 156 10.65 14.62 -9.68
N GLU A 157 11.11 14.64 -8.43
CA GLU A 157 10.64 13.74 -7.37
C GLU A 157 9.14 13.93 -7.11
N ALA A 158 8.67 15.17 -6.98
CA ALA A 158 7.25 15.47 -6.75
C ALA A 158 6.35 14.99 -7.91
N VAL A 159 6.82 15.11 -9.16
CA VAL A 159 6.11 14.57 -10.33
C VAL A 159 6.06 13.04 -10.28
N TYR A 160 7.17 12.41 -9.91
CA TYR A 160 7.26 10.95 -9.77
C TYR A 160 6.33 10.43 -8.66
N VAL A 161 6.38 11.02 -7.46
CA VAL A 161 5.50 10.69 -6.33
C VAL A 161 4.03 10.82 -6.71
N LYS A 162 3.66 11.91 -7.36
CA LYS A 162 2.28 12.11 -7.82
C LYS A 162 1.83 11.03 -8.81
N SER A 163 2.75 10.52 -9.65
CA SER A 163 2.44 9.41 -10.55
C SER A 163 2.24 8.09 -9.78
N LEU A 164 3.05 7.84 -8.74
CA LEU A 164 2.89 6.68 -7.86
C LEU A 164 1.57 6.72 -7.08
N GLU A 165 1.20 7.88 -6.53
CA GLU A 165 -0.07 8.11 -5.85
C GLU A 165 -1.26 7.84 -6.79
N GLN A 166 -1.21 8.33 -8.03
CA GLN A 166 -2.26 8.09 -9.02
C GLN A 166 -2.38 6.61 -9.38
N GLU A 167 -1.26 5.91 -9.54
CA GLU A 167 -1.27 4.47 -9.77
C GLU A 167 -1.83 3.70 -8.57
N MET A 168 -1.48 4.13 -7.35
CA MET A 168 -2.00 3.56 -6.10
C MET A 168 -3.52 3.73 -6.02
N ASP A 169 -4.03 4.94 -6.27
CA ASP A 169 -5.47 5.23 -6.27
C ASP A 169 -6.24 4.35 -7.28
N ILE A 170 -5.70 4.18 -8.49
CA ILE A 170 -6.30 3.33 -9.53
C ILE A 170 -6.30 1.87 -9.09
N LEU A 171 -5.19 1.40 -8.53
CA LEU A 171 -5.03 0.03 -8.07
C LEU A 171 -5.99 -0.26 -6.91
N ASP A 172 -6.06 0.62 -5.91
CA ASP A 172 -6.96 0.52 -4.77
C ASP A 172 -8.42 0.50 -5.19
N ALA A 173 -8.82 1.42 -6.08
CA ALA A 173 -10.16 1.41 -6.63
C ALA A 173 -10.48 0.10 -7.36
N THR A 174 -9.49 -0.51 -8.03
CA THR A 174 -9.64 -1.80 -8.71
C THR A 174 -9.76 -2.95 -7.72
N ILE A 175 -8.89 -3.02 -6.71
CA ILE A 175 -8.92 -4.02 -5.64
C ILE A 175 -10.25 -3.94 -4.89
N GLN A 176 -10.70 -2.74 -4.54
CA GLN A 176 -11.97 -2.52 -3.86
C GLN A 176 -13.16 -3.02 -4.70
N LYS A 177 -13.20 -2.70 -6.00
CA LYS A 177 -14.25 -3.21 -6.91
C LYS A 177 -14.24 -4.72 -7.01
N VAL A 178 -13.07 -5.35 -7.20
CA VAL A 178 -12.95 -6.81 -7.28
C VAL A 178 -13.39 -7.47 -5.97
N THR A 179 -13.01 -6.90 -4.83
CA THR A 179 -13.40 -7.38 -3.50
C THR A 179 -14.92 -7.29 -3.31
N ILE A 180 -15.54 -6.15 -3.61
CA ILE A 180 -17.00 -5.97 -3.50
C ILE A 180 -17.75 -6.94 -4.41
N LEU A 181 -17.35 -7.05 -5.68
CA LEU A 181 -17.99 -7.98 -6.63
C LEU A 181 -17.83 -9.43 -6.18
N GLY A 182 -16.67 -9.80 -5.63
CA GLY A 182 -16.42 -11.11 -5.06
C GLY A 182 -17.26 -11.41 -3.82
N MET A 183 -17.45 -10.43 -2.93
CA MET A 183 -18.36 -10.55 -1.78
C MET A 183 -19.82 -10.74 -2.22
N ILE A 184 -20.28 -9.98 -3.22
CA ILE A 184 -21.61 -10.15 -3.80
C ILE A 184 -21.77 -11.56 -4.38
N LEU A 185 -20.77 -12.05 -5.12
CA LEU A 185 -20.78 -13.41 -5.66
C LEU A 185 -20.85 -14.47 -4.54
N CYS A 186 -20.05 -14.32 -3.48
CA CYS A 186 -20.09 -15.21 -2.32
C CYS A 186 -21.48 -15.24 -1.68
N PHE A 187 -22.09 -14.07 -1.50
CA PHE A 187 -23.43 -13.95 -0.93
C PHE A 187 -24.51 -14.61 -1.81
N LEU A 188 -24.45 -14.39 -3.12
CA LEU A 188 -25.38 -15.00 -4.08
C LEU A 188 -25.26 -16.52 -4.08
N VAL A 189 -24.02 -17.05 -4.13
CA VAL A 189 -23.76 -18.49 -4.08
C VAL A 189 -24.25 -19.10 -2.77
N ALA A 190 -23.95 -18.46 -1.63
CA ALA A 190 -24.43 -18.91 -0.31
C ALA A 190 -25.97 -18.94 -0.25
N THR A 191 -26.64 -17.93 -0.79
CA THR A 191 -28.11 -17.86 -0.83
C THR A 191 -28.71 -18.96 -1.70
N ILE A 192 -28.14 -19.19 -2.89
CA ILE A 192 -28.56 -20.25 -3.81
C ILE A 192 -28.39 -21.63 -3.16
N LEU A 193 -27.24 -21.88 -2.52
CA LEU A 193 -26.96 -23.13 -1.82
C LEU A 193 -27.91 -23.32 -0.63
N ALA A 194 -28.19 -22.28 0.16
CA ALA A 194 -29.14 -22.33 1.27
C ALA A 194 -30.56 -22.68 0.78
N PHE A 195 -31.00 -22.11 -0.34
CA PHE A 195 -32.28 -22.45 -0.97
C PHE A 195 -32.32 -23.91 -1.43
N ILE A 196 -31.27 -24.40 -2.08
CA ILE A 196 -31.15 -25.80 -2.53
C ILE A 196 -31.21 -26.75 -1.32
N LEU A 197 -30.42 -26.49 -0.27
CA LEU A 197 -30.40 -27.32 0.94
C LEU A 197 -31.74 -27.31 1.67
N THR A 198 -32.41 -26.15 1.76
CA THR A 198 -33.75 -26.03 2.34
C THR A 198 -34.75 -26.92 1.60
N ARG A 199 -34.76 -26.86 0.26
CA ARG A 199 -35.66 -27.68 -0.56
C ARG A 199 -35.28 -29.17 -0.53
N ALA A 200 -33.99 -29.49 -0.48
CA ALA A 200 -33.46 -30.84 -0.50
C ALA A 200 -33.43 -31.53 0.87
N ILE A 201 -33.58 -30.82 1.98
CA ILE A 201 -33.45 -31.40 3.33
C ILE A 201 -34.57 -30.90 4.24
N ALA A 202 -34.61 -29.60 4.52
CA ALA A 202 -35.52 -29.03 5.53
C ALA A 202 -36.99 -29.30 5.21
N ASN A 203 -37.40 -29.12 3.94
CA ASN A 203 -38.80 -29.33 3.53
C ASN A 203 -39.25 -30.81 3.67
N PRO A 204 -38.50 -31.81 3.16
CA PRO A 204 -38.76 -33.22 3.42
C PRO A 204 -38.80 -33.60 4.91
N LEU A 205 -37.86 -33.09 5.72
CA LEU A 205 -37.88 -33.33 7.16
C LEU A 205 -39.12 -32.72 7.83
N LYS A 206 -39.55 -31.53 7.41
CA LYS A 206 -40.79 -30.91 7.90
C LYS A 206 -42.03 -31.76 7.57
N LYS A 207 -42.05 -32.42 6.41
CA LYS A 207 -43.11 -33.39 6.06
C LYS A 207 -43.08 -34.63 6.96
N MET A 208 -41.89 -35.15 7.27
CA MET A 208 -41.73 -36.29 8.20
C MET A 208 -42.23 -35.96 9.60
N VAL A 209 -41.89 -34.77 10.11
CA VAL A 209 -42.37 -34.29 11.42
C VAL A 209 -43.89 -34.22 11.43
N LYS A 210 -44.50 -33.58 10.42
CA LYS A 210 -45.97 -33.48 10.33
C LYS A 210 -46.66 -34.84 10.23
N ALA A 211 -46.10 -35.79 9.49
CA ALA A 211 -46.64 -37.15 9.43
C ALA A 211 -46.57 -37.84 10.80
N SER A 212 -45.46 -37.66 11.54
CA SER A 212 -45.28 -38.21 12.88
C SER A 212 -46.28 -37.62 13.89
N GLU A 213 -46.52 -36.30 13.82
CA GLU A 213 -47.53 -35.62 14.66
C GLU A 213 -48.95 -36.18 14.42
N LEU A 214 -49.32 -36.47 13.18
CA LEU A 214 -50.61 -37.08 12.85
C LEU A 214 -50.76 -38.49 13.41
N ILE A 215 -49.71 -39.30 13.33
CA ILE A 215 -49.68 -40.65 13.93
C ILE A 215 -49.83 -40.57 15.44
N ALA A 216 -49.09 -39.67 16.09
CA ALA A 216 -49.17 -39.44 17.54
C ALA A 216 -50.56 -38.96 18.00
N ALA A 217 -51.27 -38.21 17.15
CA ALA A 217 -52.65 -37.81 17.37
C ALA A 217 -53.68 -38.93 17.11
N GLY A 218 -53.24 -40.16 16.82
CA GLY A 218 -54.09 -41.34 16.62
C GLY A 218 -54.49 -41.61 15.18
N ASN A 219 -54.04 -40.81 14.20
CA ASN A 219 -54.33 -41.06 12.79
C ASN A 219 -53.29 -42.00 12.16
N LEU A 220 -53.44 -43.31 12.37
CA LEU A 220 -52.56 -44.37 11.85
C LEU A 220 -52.59 -44.53 10.31
N THR A 221 -53.44 -43.80 9.61
CA THR A 221 -53.46 -43.81 8.13
C THR A 221 -52.48 -42.83 7.50
N ALA A 222 -51.90 -41.92 8.30
CA ALA A 222 -50.95 -40.93 7.82
C ALA A 222 -49.67 -41.58 7.28
N LYS A 223 -49.14 -41.04 6.17
CA LYS A 223 -47.90 -41.51 5.53
C LYS A 223 -46.99 -40.34 5.19
N ALA A 224 -45.69 -40.55 5.29
CA ALA A 224 -44.71 -39.61 4.79
C ALA A 224 -44.50 -39.84 3.28
N ASP A 225 -45.24 -39.11 2.46
CA ASP A 225 -45.13 -39.19 1.00
C ASP A 225 -43.90 -38.42 0.49
N ILE A 226 -42.77 -39.13 0.44
CA ILE A 226 -41.47 -38.61 -0.02
C ILE A 226 -40.88 -39.58 -1.03
N ASN A 227 -41.06 -39.28 -2.31
CA ASN A 227 -40.48 -40.07 -3.40
C ASN A 227 -39.04 -39.62 -3.69
N ARG A 228 -38.07 -40.17 -2.95
CA ARG A 228 -36.63 -39.92 -3.12
C ARG A 228 -35.84 -41.23 -3.05
N LYS A 229 -34.67 -41.24 -3.71
CA LYS A 229 -33.74 -42.38 -3.74
C LYS A 229 -32.47 -42.16 -2.89
N ASP A 230 -32.49 -41.15 -2.03
CA ASP A 230 -31.39 -40.81 -1.12
C ASP A 230 -31.73 -41.15 0.33
N GLU A 231 -30.89 -40.75 1.27
CA GLU A 231 -31.01 -41.09 2.70
C GLU A 231 -32.36 -40.65 3.30
N ILE A 232 -32.94 -39.55 2.81
CA ILE A 232 -34.26 -39.08 3.26
C ILE A 232 -35.39 -39.96 2.71
N GLY A 233 -35.25 -40.46 1.48
CA GLY A 233 -36.19 -41.44 0.93
C GLY A 233 -36.14 -42.78 1.66
N GLN A 234 -34.93 -43.24 2.02
CA GLN A 234 -34.76 -44.44 2.84
C GLN A 234 -35.44 -44.28 4.21
N LEU A 235 -35.26 -43.12 4.86
CA LEU A 235 -35.93 -42.81 6.12
C LEU A 235 -37.46 -42.79 5.99
N ALA A 236 -38.00 -42.15 4.94
CA ALA A 236 -39.44 -42.11 4.71
C ALA A 236 -40.04 -43.52 4.49
N ASN A 237 -39.35 -44.39 3.75
CA ASN A 237 -39.78 -45.77 3.54
C ASN A 237 -39.76 -46.57 4.84
N ALA A 238 -38.70 -46.46 5.64
CA ALA A 238 -38.60 -47.13 6.94
C ALA A 238 -39.71 -46.66 7.90
N PHE A 239 -39.98 -45.35 7.94
CA PHE A 239 -41.06 -44.77 8.72
C PHE A 239 -42.44 -45.31 8.30
N ASN A 240 -42.73 -45.34 7.00
CA ASN A 240 -44.01 -45.84 6.48
C ASN A 240 -44.19 -47.35 6.75
N TYR A 241 -43.11 -48.14 6.76
CA TYR A 241 -43.14 -49.56 7.10
C TYR A 241 -43.46 -49.79 8.59
N MET A 242 -42.84 -49.00 9.48
CA MET A 242 -43.14 -49.03 10.92
C MET A 242 -44.62 -48.73 11.19
N VAL A 243 -45.19 -47.68 10.58
CA VAL A 243 -46.60 -47.32 10.74
C VAL A 243 -47.54 -48.44 10.28
N GLN A 244 -47.22 -49.13 9.18
CA GLN A 244 -48.02 -50.27 8.69
C GLN A 244 -47.99 -51.49 9.63
N SER A 245 -47.03 -51.53 10.55
CA SER A 245 -46.84 -52.65 11.49
C SER A 245 -47.45 -52.37 12.87
N LEU A 246 -48.05 -51.19 13.09
CA LEU A 246 -48.81 -50.82 14.29
C LEU A 246 -50.28 -51.25 14.15
#